data_AF-A0A150Y0C4-F1
#
_entry.id   AF-A0A150Y0C4-F1
#
_cell.length_a   1.000
_cell.length_b   1.000
_cell.length_c   1.000
_cell.angle_alpha   90.00
_cell.angle_beta   90.00
_cell.angle_gamma   90.00
#
_symmetry.space_group_name_H-M   'P 1'
#
loop_
_entity.id
_entity.type
_entity.pdbx_description
1 polymer ?
#
loop_
_entity_poly.entity_id
_entity_poly.type
_entity_poly.pdbx_seq_one_letter_code
_entity_poly.pdbx_strand_id
1 'polypeptide(L)'
;MSFGLVVMGQGGNDVLGRKVTLNIRDTSIEDILKSIETEDFAFTYSAEVFDVKKRVSLNVKDETIANILEILFRGQGMECQQLGNKLLIRKKRVPKETVPKSDTAKNKTASTPPIKPSIQKTVSPVIEKEREETSVTEAKKETVVPAITEQRSKSTIGNTSPSTAALALENSRAEYYQEERKQTEAIVNTYKNYALAPLLFVPIYEVHPRTLLPIEFKGEIVTEEVAQKEKEPKPEKPAKDNKFRMNLAPMVGYSEIGDRDAIVLGGHLVYNPTKNFGIGVAGKGFITRNEPDLQLGADYSYSGGYGGLLLEATLFPDKAFHLSFPVVFGLGEVMYNSLQPLTGLNTIEDQRTIFVFEPGAYLEMNLIKYLRVGFGATYRDASTANLKYQSTDQPILDKNGLDGLSINIMVKFGIF
;
A
#
# COMPACT_ATOMS: atom_id res chain seq x y z
N MET A 1 17.53 21.81 25.04
CA MET A 1 17.03 20.42 24.91
C MET A 1 17.74 19.79 23.73
N SER A 2 18.50 18.72 23.98
CA SER A 2 19.38 18.06 23.01
C SER A 2 18.58 17.27 21.96
N PHE A 3 19.06 17.30 20.70
CA PHE A 3 18.56 16.47 19.61
C PHE A 3 18.72 14.98 20.01
N GLY A 4 17.62 14.23 20.03
CA GLY A 4 17.68 12.81 20.39
C GLY A 4 18.21 12.02 19.20
N LEU A 5 19.50 11.70 19.21
CA LEU A 5 20.10 10.83 18.21
C LEU A 5 19.82 9.37 18.63
N VAL A 6 19.05 8.65 17.82
CA VAL A 6 18.89 7.19 17.96
C VAL A 6 19.53 6.56 16.73
N VAL A 7 20.79 6.12 16.90
CA VAL A 7 21.46 5.25 15.93
C VAL A 7 21.04 3.82 16.26
N MET A 8 20.05 3.31 15.53
CA MET A 8 19.79 1.87 15.49
C MET A 8 20.03 1.39 14.06
N GLY A 9 21.22 0.84 13.84
CA GLY A 9 21.62 0.22 12.58
C GLY A 9 22.87 -0.63 12.80
N GLN A 10 22.76 -1.93 12.52
CA GLN A 10 23.91 -2.81 12.39
C GLN A 10 24.53 -2.62 11.01
N GLY A 11 25.85 -2.38 10.97
CA GLY A 11 26.69 -2.51 9.77
C GLY A 11 26.38 -1.56 8.60
N GLY A 12 26.91 -0.34 8.65
CA GLY A 12 26.95 0.59 7.51
C GLY A 12 27.74 1.85 7.85
N ASN A 13 28.39 2.47 6.86
CA ASN A 13 29.21 3.67 7.03
C ASN A 13 28.44 4.76 7.82
N ASP A 14 29.07 5.31 8.87
CA ASP A 14 28.50 6.38 9.69
C ASP A 14 28.48 7.69 8.88
N VAL A 15 27.31 8.00 8.30
CA VAL A 15 27.09 9.20 7.49
C VAL A 15 26.97 10.44 8.39
N LEU A 16 26.44 10.28 9.60
CA LEU A 16 26.17 11.38 10.52
C LEU A 16 27.46 11.98 11.09
N GLY A 17 28.51 11.17 11.23
CA GLY A 17 29.86 11.59 11.64
C GLY A 17 30.69 12.28 10.54
N ARG A 18 30.22 12.32 9.29
CA ARG A 18 30.95 12.97 8.18
C ARG A 18 31.07 14.47 8.42
N LYS A 19 32.27 15.01 8.20
CA LYS A 19 32.55 16.44 8.35
C LYS A 19 32.37 17.20 7.04
N VAL A 20 31.77 18.39 7.14
CA VAL A 20 31.46 19.26 6.01
C VAL A 20 31.78 20.71 6.38
N THR A 21 32.28 21.47 5.41
CA THR A 21 32.45 22.92 5.52
C THR A 21 31.41 23.60 4.63
N LEU A 22 30.55 24.43 5.21
CA LEU A 22 29.48 25.13 4.50
C LEU A 22 29.55 26.61 4.82
N ASN A 23 29.51 27.44 3.78
CA ASN A 23 29.39 28.89 3.90
C ASN A 23 28.20 29.34 3.05
N ILE A 24 27.05 29.44 3.70
CA ILE A 24 25.76 29.65 3.04
C ILE A 24 25.07 30.86 3.67
N ARG A 25 24.54 31.74 2.82
CA ARG A 25 23.81 32.94 3.24
C ARG A 25 22.40 32.89 2.67
N ASP A 26 21.41 33.16 3.52
CA ASP A 26 20.02 33.37 3.12
C ASP A 26 19.50 32.32 2.13
N THR A 27 19.68 31.05 2.47
CA THR A 27 19.35 29.90 1.62
C THR A 27 18.30 29.04 2.30
N SER A 28 17.42 28.40 1.52
CA SER A 28 16.38 27.54 2.08
C SER A 28 17.00 26.30 2.74
N ILE A 29 16.35 25.77 3.78
CA ILE A 29 16.79 24.51 4.41
C ILE A 29 16.80 23.37 3.40
N GLU A 30 15.82 23.32 2.48
CA GLU A 30 15.77 22.35 1.39
C GLU A 30 17.05 22.38 0.52
N ASP A 31 17.49 23.56 0.09
CA ASP A 31 18.68 23.71 -0.76
C ASP A 31 19.96 23.38 0.01
N ILE A 32 20.00 23.69 1.31
CA ILE A 32 21.13 23.32 2.17
C ILE A 32 21.22 21.79 2.30
N LEU A 33 20.09 21.10 2.54
CA LEU A 33 20.06 19.64 2.59
C LEU A 33 20.54 19.04 1.26
N LYS A 34 19.99 19.50 0.12
CA LYS A 34 20.44 19.07 -1.22
C LYS A 34 21.92 19.29 -1.46
N SER A 35 22.50 20.38 -0.94
CA SER A 35 23.93 20.66 -1.09
C SER A 35 24.84 19.73 -0.29
N ILE A 36 24.30 19.07 0.74
CA ILE A 36 25.01 18.13 1.61
C ILE A 36 24.82 16.69 1.11
N GLU A 37 23.77 16.41 0.33
CA GLU A 37 23.54 15.11 -0.29
C GLU A 37 24.70 14.70 -1.20
N THR A 38 24.96 13.40 -1.23
CA THR A 38 25.99 12.80 -2.10
C THR A 38 25.44 11.53 -2.74
N GLU A 39 26.18 10.93 -3.66
CA GLU A 39 25.77 9.65 -4.28
C GLU A 39 25.58 8.54 -3.22
N ASP A 40 26.27 8.65 -2.09
CA ASP A 40 26.25 7.67 -1.00
C ASP A 40 25.06 7.85 -0.05
N PHE A 41 24.41 9.03 -0.03
CA PHE A 41 23.23 9.25 0.83
C PHE A 41 22.34 10.43 0.41
N ALA A 42 21.04 10.28 0.70
CA ALA A 42 20.05 11.34 0.48
C ALA A 42 19.18 11.57 1.73
N PHE A 43 18.62 12.78 1.87
CA PHE A 43 17.66 13.09 2.93
C PHE A 43 16.25 12.67 2.51
N THR A 44 15.44 12.28 3.48
CA THR A 44 14.00 12.03 3.28
C THR A 44 13.23 12.73 4.39
N TYR A 45 12.24 13.54 4.01
CA TYR A 45 11.42 14.31 4.93
C TYR A 45 10.04 14.57 4.32
N SER A 46 9.04 14.80 5.18
CA SER A 46 7.72 15.26 4.74
C SER A 46 7.66 16.79 4.80
N ALA A 47 7.51 17.42 3.64
CA ALA A 47 7.40 18.89 3.52
C ALA A 47 6.13 19.45 4.21
N GLU A 48 5.16 18.60 4.54
CA GLU A 48 3.94 18.98 5.25
C GLU A 48 4.15 19.15 6.76
N VAL A 49 5.21 18.54 7.29
CA VAL A 49 5.48 18.54 8.74
C VAL A 49 6.54 19.59 9.11
N PHE A 50 7.32 20.07 8.13
CA PHE A 50 8.46 20.98 8.35
C PHE A 50 8.48 22.11 7.31
N ASP A 51 8.65 23.36 7.77
CA ASP A 51 8.83 24.51 6.89
C ASP A 51 10.27 24.55 6.34
N VAL A 52 10.55 23.70 5.34
CA VAL A 52 11.84 23.61 4.66
C VAL A 52 12.16 24.82 3.77
N LYS A 53 11.16 25.70 3.55
CA LYS A 53 11.32 26.95 2.80
C LYS A 53 11.90 28.07 3.64
N LYS A 54 11.94 27.92 4.98
CA LYS A 54 12.61 28.85 5.88
C LYS A 54 14.05 29.04 5.45
N ARG A 55 14.47 30.31 5.35
CA ARG A 55 15.82 30.68 4.93
C ARG A 55 16.72 30.85 6.16
N VAL A 56 17.94 30.33 6.04
CA VAL A 56 18.94 30.37 7.12
C VAL A 56 20.32 30.71 6.53
N SER A 57 21.16 31.28 7.38
CA SER A 57 22.57 31.55 7.09
C SER A 57 23.42 30.70 8.03
N LEU A 58 24.32 29.90 7.46
CA LEU A 58 25.15 28.97 8.19
C LEU A 58 26.61 29.12 7.72
N ASN A 59 27.51 29.35 8.67
CA ASN A 59 28.94 29.35 8.41
C ASN A 59 29.59 28.36 9.37
N VAL A 60 29.94 27.19 8.86
CA VAL A 60 30.51 26.08 9.62
C VAL A 60 31.73 25.54 8.88
N LYS A 61 32.78 25.23 9.63
CA LYS A 61 34.02 24.67 9.11
C LYS A 61 34.30 23.36 9.82
N ASP A 62 34.49 22.29 9.04
CA ASP A 62 34.82 20.95 9.54
C ASP A 62 33.81 20.41 10.59
N GLU A 63 32.51 20.66 10.36
CA GLU A 63 31.44 20.25 11.27
C GLU A 63 30.73 18.97 10.84
N THR A 64 30.25 18.20 11.81
CA THR A 64 29.53 16.95 11.51
C THR A 64 28.15 17.22 10.91
N ILE A 65 27.68 16.34 10.03
CA ILE A 65 26.31 16.40 9.50
C ILE A 65 25.29 16.39 10.64
N ALA A 66 25.52 15.62 11.70
CA ALA A 66 24.68 15.63 12.90
C ALA A 66 24.54 17.03 13.54
N ASN A 67 25.66 17.73 13.73
CA ASN A 67 25.66 19.08 14.30
C ASN A 67 25.00 20.10 13.36
N ILE A 68 25.23 19.98 12.05
CA ILE A 68 24.60 20.84 11.05
C ILE A 68 23.07 20.68 11.11
N LEU A 69 22.56 19.45 11.18
CA LEU A 69 21.13 19.19 11.35
C LEU A 69 20.60 19.74 12.68
N GLU A 70 21.35 19.64 13.77
CA GLU A 70 20.95 20.25 15.05
C GLU A 70 20.83 21.78 14.95
N ILE A 71 21.74 22.44 14.22
CA ILE A 71 21.68 23.89 13.98
C ILE A 71 20.47 24.25 13.10
N LEU A 72 20.27 23.52 12.00
CA LEU A 72 19.17 23.76 11.04
C LEU A 72 17.79 23.60 11.71
N PHE A 73 17.64 22.59 12.57
CA PHE A 73 16.36 22.20 13.16
C PHE A 73 16.24 22.60 14.65
N ARG A 74 17.09 23.51 15.13
CA ARG A 74 17.09 23.95 16.53
C ARG A 74 15.71 24.49 16.93
N GLY A 75 15.16 23.94 18.01
CA GLY A 75 13.87 24.36 18.57
C GLY A 75 12.63 23.78 17.87
N GLN A 76 12.80 22.93 16.85
CA GLN A 76 11.68 22.32 16.11
C GLN A 76 11.31 20.91 16.60
N GLY A 77 12.04 20.38 17.60
CA GLY A 77 11.74 19.08 18.20
C GLY A 77 11.93 17.93 17.21
N MET A 78 13.00 17.98 16.44
CA MET A 78 13.29 17.07 15.35
C MET A 78 14.19 15.92 15.80
N GLU A 79 14.09 14.80 15.12
CA GLU A 79 15.00 13.66 15.22
C GLU A 79 15.37 13.16 13.82
N CYS A 80 16.62 12.70 13.68
CA CYS A 80 17.15 12.14 12.46
C CYS A 80 17.50 10.67 12.71
N GLN A 81 17.04 9.79 11.82
CA GLN A 81 17.32 8.36 11.87
C GLN A 81 17.98 7.94 10.56
N GLN A 82 19.12 7.25 10.64
CA GLN A 82 19.76 6.63 9.49
C GLN A 82 19.07 5.31 9.14
N LEU A 83 18.65 5.15 7.89
CA LEU A 83 18.04 3.97 7.30
C LEU A 83 18.84 3.60 6.04
N GLY A 84 19.91 2.82 6.22
CA GLY A 84 20.85 2.52 5.14
C GLY A 84 21.53 3.77 4.59
N ASN A 85 21.32 4.06 3.30
CA ASN A 85 21.80 5.27 2.61
C ASN A 85 20.83 6.46 2.68
N LYS A 86 19.73 6.35 3.44
CA LYS A 86 18.78 7.47 3.61
C LYS A 86 18.81 8.01 5.03
N LEU A 87 18.79 9.33 5.16
CA LEU A 87 18.64 10.03 6.44
C LEU A 87 17.20 10.54 6.57
N LEU A 88 16.40 9.87 7.41
CA LEU A 88 15.00 10.22 7.65
C LEU A 88 14.90 11.27 8.76
N ILE A 89 14.32 12.43 8.44
CA ILE A 89 14.09 13.53 9.37
C ILE A 89 12.60 13.54 9.77
N ARG A 90 12.31 13.46 11.08
CA ARG A 90 10.93 13.44 11.61
C ARG A 90 10.79 14.21 12.93
N LYS A 91 9.55 14.47 13.35
CA LYS A 91 9.25 15.14 14.62
C LYS A 91 9.35 14.15 15.79
N LYS A 92 10.07 14.51 16.83
CA LYS A 92 10.20 13.77 18.09
C LYS A 92 8.83 13.69 18.78
N ARG A 93 8.36 12.48 19.05
CA ARG A 93 7.11 12.25 19.79
C ARG A 93 7.35 12.54 21.27
N VAL A 94 6.61 13.48 21.85
CA VAL A 94 6.47 13.61 23.29
C VAL A 94 5.31 12.70 23.72
N PRO A 95 5.51 11.72 24.63
CA PRO A 95 4.40 10.93 25.18
C PRO A 95 3.36 11.87 25.81
N LYS A 96 2.11 11.76 25.36
CA LYS A 96 1.03 12.61 25.82
C LYS A 96 0.48 12.03 27.13
N GLU A 97 0.70 12.74 28.25
CA GLU A 97 0.05 12.44 29.52
C GLU A 97 -1.48 12.42 29.34
N THR A 98 -2.09 11.32 29.77
CA THR A 98 -3.53 11.12 29.81
C THR A 98 -4.14 11.98 30.91
N VAL A 99 -4.82 13.06 30.53
CA VAL A 99 -5.76 13.78 31.40
C VAL A 99 -7.10 13.03 31.37
N PRO A 100 -7.63 12.54 32.50
CA PRO A 100 -8.94 11.90 32.53
C PRO A 100 -10.05 12.96 32.36
N LYS A 101 -10.92 12.73 31.38
CA LYS A 101 -12.15 13.52 31.18
C LYS A 101 -13.19 13.12 32.23
N SER A 102 -13.82 14.14 32.81
CA SER A 102 -14.92 14.02 33.77
C SER A 102 -16.19 13.52 33.10
N ASP A 103 -16.79 12.46 33.66
CA ASP A 103 -18.18 12.12 33.41
C ASP A 103 -19.09 13.02 34.24
N THR A 104 -20.05 13.65 33.54
CA THR A 104 -21.14 14.41 34.16
C THR A 104 -22.38 13.52 34.17
N ALA A 105 -22.75 12.99 35.33
CA ALA A 105 -24.09 12.48 35.59
C ALA A 105 -24.50 12.80 37.04
N LYS A 106 -25.64 13.48 37.18
CA LYS A 106 -26.20 13.99 38.45
C LYS A 106 -26.91 12.89 39.25
N ASN A 107 -26.63 12.92 40.56
CA ASN A 107 -27.49 12.72 41.74
C ASN A 107 -28.02 11.30 42.09
N LYS A 108 -27.58 10.77 43.24
CA LYS A 108 -28.25 10.95 44.56
C LYS A 108 -27.39 10.42 45.75
N THR A 109 -27.41 11.19 46.83
CA THR A 109 -26.87 11.06 48.22
C THR A 109 -27.31 9.72 48.89
N ALA A 110 -26.63 9.07 49.85
CA ALA A 110 -25.91 9.57 51.04
C ALA A 110 -25.06 8.48 51.78
N SER A 111 -24.20 9.00 52.68
CA SER A 111 -23.63 8.45 53.93
C SER A 111 -22.54 7.35 53.94
N THR A 112 -21.30 7.78 54.26
CA THR A 112 -20.27 7.07 55.05
C THR A 112 -20.63 7.13 56.57
N PRO A 113 -19.97 6.43 57.54
CA PRO A 113 -18.50 6.36 57.76
C PRO A 113 -18.00 4.97 58.32
N PRO A 114 -16.81 4.85 58.94
CA PRO A 114 -15.57 4.27 58.36
C PRO A 114 -15.03 3.04 59.14
N ILE A 115 -13.88 2.44 58.77
CA ILE A 115 -12.80 1.99 59.69
C ILE A 115 -11.58 1.40 58.92
N LYS A 116 -10.42 1.70 59.53
CA LYS A 116 -8.97 1.60 59.28
C LYS A 116 -8.31 0.36 58.60
N PRO A 117 -7.05 0.54 58.13
CA PRO A 117 -6.22 -0.46 57.44
C PRO A 117 -5.39 -1.32 58.41
N SER A 118 -4.99 -2.51 57.97
CA SER A 118 -3.98 -3.33 58.66
C SER A 118 -2.79 -3.63 57.72
N ILE A 119 -1.61 -3.22 58.21
CA ILE A 119 -0.28 -3.48 57.65
C ILE A 119 0.25 -4.75 58.32
N GLN A 120 0.83 -5.68 57.58
CA GLN A 120 1.86 -6.57 58.13
C GLN A 120 3.05 -6.71 57.17
N LYS A 121 4.23 -6.61 57.79
CA LYS A 121 5.58 -6.51 57.26
C LYS A 121 6.39 -7.56 58.03
N THR A 122 7.06 -8.50 57.37
CA THR A 122 8.08 -9.38 57.99
C THR A 122 8.95 -9.92 56.85
N VAL A 123 10.11 -9.33 56.55
CA VAL A 123 11.47 -9.55 57.13
C VAL A 123 12.05 -10.92 56.77
N SER A 124 13.11 -10.90 55.95
CA SER A 124 14.03 -12.00 55.65
C SER A 124 14.93 -12.34 56.85
N PRO A 125 15.63 -13.49 56.79
CA PRO A 125 17.08 -13.41 56.99
C PRO A 125 17.91 -14.23 56.00
N VAL A 126 19.16 -13.77 55.90
CA VAL A 126 20.35 -14.29 55.24
C VAL A 126 20.97 -15.43 56.07
N ILE A 127 21.46 -16.50 55.44
CA ILE A 127 22.65 -17.28 55.88
C ILE A 127 23.42 -17.77 54.63
N GLU A 128 24.74 -17.73 54.75
CA GLU A 128 25.81 -17.91 53.76
C GLU A 128 26.56 -19.27 53.98
N LYS A 129 27.41 -19.64 52.99
CA LYS A 129 28.40 -20.76 52.93
C LYS A 129 27.84 -22.18 52.63
N GLU A 130 28.48 -23.06 51.86
CA GLU A 130 29.92 -23.29 51.62
C GLU A 130 30.17 -24.04 50.29
N ARG A 131 31.45 -24.12 49.89
CA ARG A 131 32.03 -24.64 48.63
C ARG A 131 32.51 -26.09 48.82
N GLU A 132 32.43 -26.94 47.79
CA GLU A 132 33.41 -28.01 47.53
C GLU A 132 33.35 -28.55 46.07
N GLU A 133 34.51 -28.97 45.57
CA GLU A 133 34.87 -29.29 44.17
C GLU A 133 34.95 -30.81 43.88
N THR A 134 35.16 -31.16 42.59
CA THR A 134 35.76 -32.40 41.99
C THR A 134 34.92 -33.69 41.92
N SER A 135 34.98 -34.62 40.92
CA SER A 135 35.75 -34.82 39.66
C SER A 135 35.26 -36.07 38.86
N VAL A 136 35.30 -36.02 37.51
CA VAL A 136 35.81 -37.02 36.50
C VAL A 136 35.28 -38.50 36.40
N THR A 137 34.54 -38.77 35.31
CA THR A 137 34.68 -39.72 34.14
C THR A 137 34.88 -41.27 34.20
N GLU A 138 34.24 -41.91 33.18
CA GLU A 138 34.43 -43.24 32.48
C GLU A 138 33.71 -44.51 33.00
N ALA A 139 33.27 -45.52 32.23
CA ALA A 139 32.83 -45.72 30.83
C ALA A 139 32.24 -47.18 30.66
N LYS A 140 31.41 -47.39 29.62
CA LYS A 140 31.29 -48.62 28.75
C LYS A 140 30.11 -49.62 28.92
N LYS A 141 29.11 -49.45 28.03
CA LYS A 141 28.60 -50.34 26.93
C LYS A 141 28.03 -51.75 27.21
N GLU A 142 26.74 -51.96 26.88
CA GLU A 142 26.25 -53.10 26.07
C GLU A 142 24.84 -52.86 25.48
N THR A 143 24.49 -53.61 24.43
CA THR A 143 23.49 -53.33 23.37
C THR A 143 22.43 -54.43 23.29
N VAL A 144 21.12 -54.11 23.20
CA VAL A 144 20.08 -54.88 22.45
C VAL A 144 18.88 -53.96 22.07
N VAL A 145 18.27 -54.22 20.89
CA VAL A 145 17.31 -53.45 20.05
C VAL A 145 15.87 -54.02 20.21
N PRO A 146 14.76 -53.45 19.64
CA PRO A 146 14.21 -52.09 19.66
C PRO A 146 12.81 -52.02 20.35
N ALA A 147 12.42 -50.85 20.85
CA ALA A 147 11.02 -50.52 21.09
C ALA A 147 10.77 -49.04 20.76
N ILE A 148 9.73 -48.79 19.97
CA ILE A 148 9.31 -47.47 19.48
C ILE A 148 8.87 -46.62 20.68
N THR A 149 9.51 -45.47 20.93
CA THR A 149 8.96 -44.36 21.71
C THR A 149 9.66 -43.06 21.34
N GLU A 150 8.86 -42.05 21.00
CA GLU A 150 9.22 -40.66 20.75
C GLU A 150 9.88 -40.02 21.97
N GLN A 151 11.10 -39.47 21.85
CA GLN A 151 11.54 -38.33 22.67
C GLN A 151 12.58 -37.46 21.95
N ARG A 152 12.05 -36.40 21.32
CA ARG A 152 12.38 -34.98 21.58
C ARG A 152 13.74 -34.74 22.27
N SER A 153 14.78 -34.43 21.49
CA SER A 153 15.98 -33.76 21.99
C SER A 153 15.66 -32.27 22.23
N LYS A 154 15.77 -31.86 23.49
CA LYS A 154 15.78 -30.45 23.93
C LYS A 154 17.08 -29.80 23.46
N SER A 155 16.97 -28.84 22.55
CA SER A 155 17.92 -27.72 22.49
C SER A 155 17.35 -26.59 23.34
N THR A 156 18.06 -26.26 24.41
CA THR A 156 17.74 -25.15 25.30
C THR A 156 18.25 -23.86 24.65
N ILE A 157 17.34 -23.06 24.10
CA ILE A 157 17.52 -21.62 23.92
C ILE A 157 16.36 -20.96 24.67
N GLY A 158 16.71 -20.07 25.59
CA GLY A 158 15.81 -19.56 26.62
C GLY A 158 14.62 -18.80 26.05
N ASN A 159 13.44 -19.37 26.24
CA ASN A 159 12.18 -18.65 26.13
C ASN A 159 11.78 -18.22 27.54
N THR A 160 11.80 -16.92 27.82
CA THR A 160 11.03 -16.37 28.93
C THR A 160 9.56 -16.67 28.67
N SER A 161 8.93 -17.43 29.58
CA SER A 161 7.49 -17.61 29.61
C SER A 161 6.81 -16.24 29.49
N PRO A 162 5.82 -16.06 28.60
CA PRO A 162 5.05 -14.82 28.57
C PRO A 162 4.50 -14.56 29.97
N SER A 163 4.64 -13.33 30.45
CA SER A 163 4.13 -12.98 31.77
C SER A 163 2.63 -13.27 31.81
N THR A 164 2.10 -13.62 32.98
CA THR A 164 0.66 -13.86 33.17
C THR A 164 -0.21 -12.70 32.66
N ALA A 165 0.35 -11.49 32.63
CA ALA A 165 -0.28 -10.30 32.04
C ALA A 165 -0.32 -10.32 30.50
N ALA A 166 0.71 -10.84 29.83
CA ALA A 166 0.73 -10.98 28.38
C ALA A 166 -0.29 -12.04 27.90
N LEU A 167 -0.38 -13.18 28.61
CA LEU A 167 -1.38 -14.21 28.32
C LEU A 167 -2.83 -13.73 28.61
N ALA A 168 -3.04 -12.96 29.68
CA ALA A 168 -4.35 -12.37 29.97
C ALA A 168 -4.77 -11.33 28.92
N LEU A 169 -3.81 -10.58 28.38
CA LEU A 169 -4.06 -9.64 27.29
C LEU A 169 -4.37 -10.38 25.97
N GLU A 170 -3.69 -11.49 25.69
CA GLU A 170 -3.93 -12.31 24.51
C GLU A 170 -5.33 -12.99 24.55
N ASN A 171 -5.72 -13.52 25.71
CA ASN A 171 -7.06 -14.11 25.89
C ASN A 171 -8.18 -13.06 25.79
N SER A 172 -8.00 -11.88 26.38
CA SER A 172 -8.99 -10.80 26.25
C SER A 172 -9.07 -10.25 24.81
N ARG A 173 -7.98 -10.28 24.04
CA ARG A 173 -7.98 -9.97 22.60
C ARG A 173 -8.75 -11.02 21.80
N ALA A 174 -8.54 -12.31 22.08
CA ALA A 174 -9.28 -13.38 21.41
C ALA A 174 -10.78 -13.27 21.67
N GLU A 175 -11.20 -12.95 22.89
CA GLU A 175 -12.60 -12.74 23.26
C GLU A 175 -13.23 -11.54 22.53
N TYR A 176 -12.52 -10.40 22.45
CA TYR A 176 -12.99 -9.22 21.72
C TYR A 176 -13.26 -9.50 20.23
N TYR A 177 -12.33 -10.17 19.53
CA TYR A 177 -12.51 -10.48 18.11
C TYR A 177 -13.59 -11.52 17.86
N GLN A 178 -13.83 -12.45 18.80
CA GLN A 178 -14.96 -13.38 18.72
C GLN A 178 -16.30 -12.64 18.86
N GLU A 179 -16.37 -11.59 19.69
CA GLU A 179 -17.56 -10.75 19.77
C GLU A 179 -17.78 -9.91 18.50
N GLU A 180 -16.72 -9.31 17.95
CA GLU A 180 -16.84 -8.49 16.73
C GLU A 180 -17.24 -9.34 15.51
N ARG A 181 -16.71 -10.58 15.40
CA ARG A 181 -17.14 -11.53 14.37
C ARG A 181 -18.62 -11.87 14.48
N LYS A 182 -19.13 -12.12 15.70
CA LYS A 182 -20.56 -12.33 15.92
C LYS A 182 -21.40 -11.12 15.51
N GLN A 183 -20.94 -9.90 15.80
CA GLN A 183 -21.64 -8.67 15.38
C GLN A 183 -21.63 -8.51 13.86
N THR A 184 -20.49 -8.76 13.22
CA THR A 184 -20.34 -8.66 11.76
C THR A 184 -21.18 -9.72 11.04
N GLU A 185 -21.17 -10.97 11.51
CA GLU A 185 -22.02 -12.04 10.98
C GLU A 185 -23.50 -11.73 11.16
N ALA A 186 -23.90 -11.11 12.28
CA ALA A 186 -25.28 -10.68 12.50
C ALA A 186 -25.70 -9.57 11.51
N ILE A 187 -24.82 -8.60 11.26
CA ILE A 187 -25.04 -7.55 10.26
C ILE A 187 -25.14 -8.18 8.86
N VAL A 188 -24.17 -9.00 8.46
CA VAL A 188 -24.17 -9.67 7.14
C VAL A 188 -25.41 -10.54 6.95
N ASN A 189 -25.83 -11.31 7.96
CA ASN A 189 -27.06 -12.09 7.91
C ASN A 189 -28.32 -11.23 7.82
N THR A 190 -28.33 -10.03 8.43
CA THR A 190 -29.42 -9.07 8.27
C THR A 190 -29.60 -8.67 6.80
N TYR A 191 -28.50 -8.59 6.04
CA TYR A 191 -28.51 -8.20 4.63
C TYR A 191 -28.52 -9.37 3.63
N LYS A 192 -28.38 -10.61 4.09
CA LYS A 192 -28.29 -11.81 3.23
C LYS A 192 -29.53 -12.05 2.36
N ASN A 193 -30.69 -11.56 2.78
CA ASN A 193 -31.96 -11.68 2.05
C ASN A 193 -32.40 -10.37 1.37
N TYR A 194 -31.60 -9.30 1.42
CA TYR A 194 -31.90 -8.10 0.65
C TYR A 194 -31.62 -8.40 -0.83
N ALA A 195 -32.69 -8.54 -1.61
CA ALA A 195 -32.57 -8.52 -3.06
C ALA A 195 -31.93 -7.17 -3.44
N LEU A 196 -30.77 -7.22 -4.10
CA LEU A 196 -30.12 -6.06 -4.68
C LEU A 196 -31.10 -5.42 -5.67
N ALA A 197 -31.83 -4.39 -5.21
CA ALA A 197 -32.58 -3.54 -6.11
C ALA A 197 -31.54 -2.85 -7.01
N PRO A 198 -31.63 -2.98 -8.34
CA PRO A 198 -30.67 -2.34 -9.23
C PRO A 198 -30.73 -0.83 -8.99
N LEU A 199 -29.62 -0.27 -8.49
CA LEU A 199 -29.45 1.17 -8.23
C LEU A 199 -29.34 2.02 -9.52
N LEU A 200 -29.55 1.41 -10.68
CA LEU A 200 -29.57 2.08 -11.98
C LEU A 200 -30.96 1.93 -12.60
N PHE A 201 -31.83 2.93 -12.35
CA PHE A 201 -32.94 3.20 -13.25
C PHE A 201 -32.36 3.79 -14.53
N VAL A 202 -32.06 2.92 -15.50
CA VAL A 202 -31.81 3.35 -16.88
C VAL A 202 -33.20 3.59 -17.47
N PRO A 203 -33.61 4.83 -17.82
CA PRO A 203 -34.86 5.02 -18.53
C PRO A 203 -34.75 4.32 -19.88
N ILE A 204 -35.44 3.19 -20.02
CA ILE A 204 -35.67 2.55 -21.31
C ILE A 204 -36.65 3.47 -22.03
N TYR A 205 -36.14 4.33 -22.91
CA TYR A 205 -37.00 5.01 -23.87
C TYR A 205 -37.60 3.94 -24.80
N GLU A 206 -38.92 3.96 -24.98
CA GLU A 206 -39.57 3.17 -26.01
C GLU A 206 -38.96 3.55 -27.37
N VAL A 207 -38.20 2.62 -27.94
CA VAL A 207 -37.70 2.72 -29.31
C VAL A 207 -38.93 2.81 -30.20
N HIS A 208 -39.24 4.02 -30.69
CA HIS A 208 -40.18 4.17 -31.78
C HIS A 208 -39.46 3.62 -33.03
N PRO A 209 -39.87 2.47 -33.57
CA PRO A 209 -39.28 1.99 -34.82
C PRO A 209 -39.65 3.00 -35.91
N ARG A 210 -38.68 3.79 -36.36
CA ARG A 210 -38.84 4.46 -37.65
C ARG A 210 -38.85 3.35 -38.69
N THR A 211 -40.02 3.11 -39.30
CA THR A 211 -40.14 2.33 -40.53
C THR A 211 -39.18 2.91 -41.55
N LEU A 212 -38.07 2.21 -41.77
CA LEU A 212 -37.17 2.48 -42.87
C LEU A 212 -37.94 2.15 -44.16
N LEU A 213 -38.03 3.12 -45.07
CA LEU A 213 -38.53 2.87 -46.42
C LEU A 213 -37.65 1.78 -47.07
N PRO A 214 -38.24 0.83 -47.81
CA PRO A 214 -37.46 -0.20 -48.47
C PRO A 214 -36.51 0.46 -49.49
N ILE A 215 -35.23 0.13 -49.37
CA ILE A 215 -34.23 0.49 -50.38
C ILE A 215 -34.48 -0.46 -51.56
N GLU A 216 -34.99 0.05 -52.67
CA GLU A 216 -35.08 -0.71 -53.93
C GLU A 216 -33.67 -0.99 -54.43
N PHE A 217 -33.22 -2.24 -54.26
CA PHE A 217 -31.96 -2.70 -54.80
C PHE A 217 -32.17 -3.10 -56.27
N LYS A 218 -31.92 -2.19 -57.21
CA LYS A 218 -31.77 -2.52 -58.63
C LYS A 218 -30.33 -2.98 -58.90
N GLY A 219 -30.07 -4.25 -58.66
CA GLY A 219 -28.86 -4.91 -59.13
C GLY A 219 -29.11 -5.53 -60.51
N GLU A 220 -28.60 -4.92 -61.57
CA GLU A 220 -28.47 -5.54 -62.87
C GLU A 220 -27.16 -6.32 -62.89
N ILE A 221 -27.21 -7.62 -63.22
CA ILE A 221 -26.03 -8.47 -63.34
C ILE A 221 -25.33 -8.08 -64.63
N VAL A 222 -24.25 -7.31 -64.54
CA VAL A 222 -23.40 -6.96 -65.69
C VAL A 222 -22.29 -7.98 -65.80
N THR A 223 -22.33 -8.74 -66.89
CA THR A 223 -21.31 -9.67 -67.37
C THR A 223 -19.98 -8.95 -67.56
N GLU A 224 -18.88 -9.58 -67.14
CA GLU A 224 -17.51 -9.08 -67.28
C GLU A 224 -17.18 -8.73 -68.74
N GLU A 225 -16.89 -7.47 -69.00
CA GLU A 225 -16.07 -7.05 -70.13
C GLU A 225 -14.85 -6.28 -69.60
N VAL A 226 -13.67 -6.79 -69.94
CA VAL A 226 -12.37 -6.27 -69.54
C VAL A 226 -12.12 -4.93 -70.22
N ALA A 227 -12.07 -3.83 -69.45
CA ALA A 227 -11.56 -2.55 -69.94
C ALA A 227 -10.80 -1.75 -68.86
N GLN A 228 -9.50 -1.58 -69.14
CA GLN A 228 -8.57 -0.50 -68.82
C GLN A 228 -8.47 0.06 -67.38
N LYS A 229 -7.27 -0.07 -66.81
CA LYS A 229 -6.81 0.54 -65.55
C LYS A 229 -7.03 2.05 -65.52
N GLU A 230 -8.10 2.47 -64.86
CA GLU A 230 -8.23 3.82 -64.29
C GLU A 230 -7.42 3.88 -62.99
N LYS A 231 -6.61 4.92 -62.82
CA LYS A 231 -5.79 5.10 -61.61
C LYS A 231 -6.71 5.35 -60.43
N GLU A 232 -6.75 4.41 -59.48
CA GLU A 232 -7.38 4.63 -58.17
C GLU A 232 -6.88 5.96 -57.57
N PRO A 233 -7.79 6.85 -57.11
CA PRO A 233 -7.37 8.03 -56.38
C PRO A 233 -6.69 7.57 -55.08
N LYS A 234 -5.47 8.06 -54.85
CA LYS A 234 -4.74 7.80 -53.60
C LYS A 234 -5.66 8.10 -52.42
N PRO A 235 -5.67 7.26 -51.36
CA PRO A 235 -6.44 7.57 -50.16
C PRO A 235 -6.01 8.95 -49.66
N GLU A 236 -6.96 9.87 -49.59
CA GLU A 236 -6.77 11.17 -48.98
C GLU A 236 -6.22 10.91 -47.57
N LYS A 237 -4.99 11.38 -47.32
CA LYS A 237 -4.41 11.32 -45.98
C LYS A 237 -5.38 12.07 -45.05
N PRO A 238 -5.80 11.47 -43.93
CA PRO A 238 -6.71 12.15 -43.01
C PRO A 238 -6.13 13.52 -42.67
N ALA A 239 -6.95 14.56 -42.82
CA ALA A 239 -6.56 15.94 -42.58
C ALA A 239 -5.85 16.04 -41.22
N LYS A 240 -4.67 16.67 -41.20
CA LYS A 240 -3.79 16.71 -40.04
C LYS A 240 -4.44 17.52 -38.91
N ASP A 241 -5.12 16.83 -38.00
CA ASP A 241 -5.75 17.38 -36.80
C ASP A 241 -4.66 17.74 -35.77
N ASN A 242 -4.14 18.97 -35.86
CA ASN A 242 -3.06 19.47 -35.00
C ASN A 242 -3.52 19.95 -33.60
N LYS A 243 -4.74 19.63 -33.17
CA LYS A 243 -5.24 20.11 -31.87
C LYS A 243 -4.59 19.33 -30.72
N PHE A 244 -3.95 20.04 -29.81
CA PHE A 244 -3.42 19.45 -28.58
C PHE A 244 -4.56 18.97 -27.69
N ARG A 245 -4.51 17.69 -27.30
CA ARG A 245 -5.49 17.04 -26.43
C ARG A 245 -4.74 16.23 -25.38
N MET A 246 -5.13 16.41 -24.12
CA MET A 246 -4.53 15.71 -23.01
C MET A 246 -5.57 15.54 -21.91
N ASN A 247 -5.55 14.40 -21.22
CA ASN A 247 -6.46 14.12 -20.12
C ASN A 247 -5.76 13.42 -18.95
N LEU A 248 -6.25 13.73 -17.75
CA LEU A 248 -5.93 13.07 -16.49
C LEU A 248 -7.17 12.28 -16.03
N ALA A 249 -6.98 11.04 -15.63
CA ALA A 249 -8.05 10.10 -15.39
C ALA A 249 -7.88 9.33 -14.07
N PRO A 250 -8.16 9.93 -12.90
CA PRO A 250 -8.25 9.18 -11.65
C PRO A 250 -9.34 8.09 -11.73
N MET A 251 -9.06 6.97 -11.06
CA MET A 251 -9.84 5.74 -11.10
C MET A 251 -9.85 5.06 -9.72
N VAL A 252 -11.00 4.47 -9.41
CA VAL A 252 -11.17 3.50 -8.32
C VAL A 252 -11.80 2.24 -8.89
N GLY A 253 -11.39 1.08 -8.39
CA GLY A 253 -11.89 -0.19 -8.83
C GLY A 253 -11.92 -1.24 -7.74
N TYR A 254 -12.68 -2.29 -8.02
CA TYR A 254 -12.72 -3.53 -7.26
C TYR A 254 -12.08 -4.62 -8.09
N SER A 255 -11.27 -5.48 -7.47
CA SER A 255 -10.67 -6.65 -8.11
C SER A 255 -10.50 -7.79 -7.10
N GLU A 256 -10.11 -8.95 -7.59
CA GLU A 256 -9.76 -10.11 -6.79
C GLU A 256 -8.26 -10.40 -6.97
N ILE A 257 -7.55 -10.63 -5.87
CA ILE A 257 -6.10 -10.86 -5.86
C ILE A 257 -5.80 -11.92 -4.81
N GLY A 258 -5.30 -13.08 -5.23
CA GLY A 258 -4.98 -14.20 -4.36
C GLY A 258 -6.19 -14.69 -3.57
N ASP A 259 -7.33 -14.86 -4.25
CA ASP A 259 -8.63 -15.22 -3.68
C ASP A 259 -9.16 -14.23 -2.63
N ARG A 260 -8.72 -12.97 -2.69
CA ARG A 260 -9.13 -11.91 -1.76
C ARG A 260 -9.65 -10.69 -2.49
N ASP A 261 -10.72 -10.13 -1.94
CA ASP A 261 -11.29 -8.86 -2.37
C ASP A 261 -10.25 -7.74 -2.23
N ALA A 262 -10.07 -6.95 -3.28
CA ALA A 262 -9.12 -5.86 -3.36
C ALA A 262 -9.78 -4.57 -3.82
N ILE A 263 -9.31 -3.46 -3.23
CA ILE A 263 -9.57 -2.13 -3.76
C ILE A 263 -8.36 -1.71 -4.57
N VAL A 264 -8.61 -1.24 -5.79
CA VAL A 264 -7.61 -0.71 -6.70
C VAL A 264 -7.82 0.80 -6.82
N LEU A 265 -6.75 1.57 -6.63
CA LEU A 265 -6.75 3.02 -6.80
C LEU A 265 -5.69 3.38 -7.82
N GLY A 266 -5.98 4.30 -8.73
CA GLY A 266 -4.99 4.70 -9.72
C GLY A 266 -5.47 5.79 -10.64
N GLY A 267 -4.79 5.90 -11.77
CA GLY A 267 -5.22 6.77 -12.84
C GLY A 267 -4.23 6.84 -13.97
N HIS A 268 -4.66 7.50 -15.04
CA HIS A 268 -3.89 7.61 -16.28
C HIS A 268 -3.68 9.08 -16.67
N LEU A 269 -2.55 9.38 -17.30
CA LEU A 269 -2.28 10.66 -17.97
C LEU A 269 -2.03 10.37 -19.44
N VAL A 270 -2.87 10.90 -20.32
CA VAL A 270 -2.89 10.52 -21.74
C VAL A 270 -2.82 11.76 -22.62
N TYR A 271 -1.91 11.74 -23.60
CA TYR A 271 -1.88 12.64 -24.73
C TYR A 271 -2.60 12.00 -25.92
N ASN A 272 -3.49 12.74 -26.58
CA ASN A 272 -4.31 12.22 -27.69
C ASN A 272 -3.90 12.93 -29.00
N PRO A 273 -2.98 12.34 -29.80
CA PRO A 273 -2.65 12.89 -31.13
C PRO A 273 -3.86 12.97 -32.06
N THR A 274 -4.83 12.08 -31.88
CA THR A 274 -6.10 12.07 -32.62
C THR A 274 -7.26 11.85 -31.65
N LYS A 275 -8.50 12.09 -32.09
CA LYS A 275 -9.68 11.80 -31.27
C LYS A 275 -9.88 10.32 -30.95
N ASN A 276 -9.28 9.42 -31.75
CA ASN A 276 -9.48 7.97 -31.66
C ASN A 276 -8.33 7.23 -30.98
N PHE A 277 -7.22 7.92 -30.71
CA PHE A 277 -6.02 7.28 -30.19
C PHE A 277 -5.28 8.17 -29.20
N GLY A 278 -4.81 7.55 -28.12
CA GLY A 278 -4.03 8.18 -27.07
C GLY A 278 -2.82 7.34 -26.67
N ILE A 279 -1.77 8.03 -26.26
CA ILE A 279 -0.56 7.45 -25.66
C ILE A 279 -0.34 8.15 -24.33
N GLY A 280 -0.02 7.39 -23.29
CA GLY A 280 0.10 7.93 -21.97
C GLY A 280 0.86 7.04 -21.01
N VAL A 281 0.70 7.37 -19.74
CA VAL A 281 1.19 6.58 -18.62
C VAL A 281 0.04 6.26 -17.68
N ALA A 282 0.12 5.09 -17.04
CA ALA A 282 -0.83 4.62 -16.06
C ALA A 282 -0.11 4.22 -14.78
N GLY A 283 -0.76 4.44 -13.63
CA GLY A 283 -0.29 3.94 -12.34
C GLY A 283 -1.47 3.49 -11.48
N LYS A 284 -1.33 2.32 -10.86
CA LYS A 284 -2.34 1.70 -10.02
C LYS A 284 -1.70 1.09 -8.79
N GLY A 285 -2.32 1.27 -7.63
CA GLY A 285 -2.02 0.58 -6.39
C GLY A 285 -3.21 -0.26 -5.97
N PHE A 286 -2.96 -1.32 -5.22
CA PHE A 286 -4.00 -2.17 -4.67
C PHE A 286 -3.69 -2.59 -3.24
N ILE A 287 -4.75 -2.85 -2.49
CA ILE A 287 -4.70 -3.49 -1.18
C ILE A 287 -5.83 -4.49 -1.08
N THR A 288 -5.52 -5.69 -0.59
CA THR A 288 -6.50 -6.75 -0.33
C THR A 288 -6.99 -6.68 1.11
N ARG A 289 -8.11 -7.37 1.37
CA ARG A 289 -8.53 -7.67 2.74
C ARG A 289 -7.42 -8.41 3.50
N ASN A 290 -7.24 -8.05 4.77
CA ASN A 290 -6.39 -8.82 5.68
C ASN A 290 -7.08 -10.16 6.00
N GLU A 291 -6.34 -11.24 5.82
CA GLU A 291 -6.77 -12.59 6.19
C GLU A 291 -5.79 -13.20 7.20
N PRO A 292 -6.26 -14.04 8.13
CA PRO A 292 -5.39 -14.70 9.09
C PRO A 292 -4.40 -15.64 8.41
N ASP A 293 -3.11 -15.47 8.68
CA ASP A 293 -2.07 -16.38 8.26
C ASP A 293 -1.67 -17.30 9.42
N LEU A 294 -2.01 -18.58 9.33
CA LEU A 294 -1.76 -19.56 10.39
C LEU A 294 -0.27 -19.85 10.60
N GLN A 295 0.57 -19.65 9.58
CA GLN A 295 2.00 -19.89 9.66
C GLN A 295 2.74 -18.75 10.34
N LEU A 296 2.27 -17.52 10.11
CA LEU A 296 2.86 -16.30 10.68
C LEU A 296 2.17 -15.84 11.97
N GLY A 297 0.99 -16.38 12.29
CA GLY A 297 0.25 -16.09 13.52
C GLY A 297 -0.32 -14.67 13.59
N ALA A 298 -0.54 -14.03 12.44
CA ALA A 298 -1.06 -12.67 12.33
C ALA A 298 -1.86 -12.51 11.02
N ASP A 299 -2.60 -11.41 10.91
CA ASP A 299 -3.35 -11.10 9.70
C ASP A 299 -2.45 -10.42 8.67
N TYR A 300 -2.41 -10.96 7.45
CA TYR A 300 -1.62 -10.45 6.35
C TYR A 300 -2.52 -10.08 5.16
N SER A 301 -2.06 -9.15 4.34
CA SER A 301 -2.67 -8.81 3.05
C SER A 301 -1.62 -8.74 1.94
N TYR A 302 -2.08 -8.93 0.71
CA TYR A 302 -1.35 -8.50 -0.48
C TYR A 302 -1.57 -7.00 -0.67
N SER A 303 -0.48 -6.26 -0.80
CA SER A 303 -0.50 -4.89 -1.26
C SER A 303 0.55 -4.69 -2.34
N GLY A 304 0.38 -3.67 -3.17
CA GLY A 304 1.31 -3.45 -4.26
C GLY A 304 0.87 -2.35 -5.19
N GLY A 305 1.66 -2.17 -6.23
CA GLY A 305 1.35 -1.21 -7.27
C GLY A 305 2.16 -1.47 -8.51
N TYR A 306 1.61 -1.05 -9.63
CA TYR A 306 2.24 -1.17 -10.94
C TYR A 306 1.90 0.05 -11.78
N GLY A 307 2.79 0.37 -12.70
CA GLY A 307 2.61 1.47 -13.62
C GLY A 307 3.49 1.33 -14.84
N GLY A 308 3.17 2.09 -15.88
CA GLY A 308 3.92 2.03 -17.12
C GLY A 308 3.22 2.72 -18.28
N LEU A 309 3.46 2.21 -19.48
CA LEU A 309 2.95 2.79 -20.71
C LEU A 309 1.49 2.42 -20.92
N LEU A 310 0.70 3.37 -21.41
CA LEU A 310 -0.69 3.17 -21.77
C LEU A 310 -0.92 3.56 -23.23
N LEU A 311 -1.61 2.69 -23.95
CA LEU A 311 -2.19 2.96 -25.25
C LEU A 311 -3.71 2.92 -25.12
N GLU A 312 -4.41 3.90 -25.68
CA GLU A 312 -5.88 3.96 -25.61
C GLU A 312 -6.45 4.14 -27.00
N ALA A 313 -7.38 3.27 -27.39
CA ALA A 313 -8.20 3.44 -28.58
C ALA A 313 -9.62 3.87 -28.19
N THR A 314 -10.16 4.90 -28.84
CA THR A 314 -11.50 5.42 -28.59
C THR A 314 -12.38 5.27 -29.82
N LEU A 315 -13.51 4.58 -29.67
CA LEU A 315 -14.54 4.46 -30.68
C LEU A 315 -15.66 5.47 -30.42
N PHE A 316 -16.13 6.09 -31.50
CA PHE A 316 -17.20 7.09 -31.48
C PHE A 316 -16.90 8.35 -30.63
N PRO A 317 -15.70 8.97 -30.71
CA PRO A 317 -15.28 10.05 -29.81
C PRO A 317 -16.15 11.32 -29.88
N ASP A 318 -16.89 11.51 -30.98
CA ASP A 318 -17.80 12.64 -31.19
C ASP A 318 -19.23 12.40 -30.67
N LYS A 319 -19.52 11.21 -30.12
CA LYS A 319 -20.83 10.86 -29.56
C LYS A 319 -20.87 11.13 -28.05
N ALA A 320 -22.08 11.33 -27.50
CA ALA A 320 -22.27 11.56 -26.08
C ALA A 320 -21.73 10.40 -25.23
N PHE A 321 -21.95 9.18 -25.71
CA PHE A 321 -21.35 7.95 -25.21
C PHE A 321 -20.30 7.45 -26.18
N HIS A 322 -19.14 7.04 -25.67
CA HIS A 322 -18.05 6.49 -26.45
C HIS A 322 -17.40 5.32 -25.71
N LEU A 323 -16.72 4.46 -26.47
CA LEU A 323 -16.03 3.30 -25.92
C LEU A 323 -14.53 3.56 -25.96
N SER A 324 -13.84 3.30 -24.85
CA SER A 324 -12.39 3.40 -24.76
C SER A 324 -11.78 2.07 -24.38
N PHE A 325 -10.72 1.70 -25.07
CA PHE A 325 -9.99 0.44 -24.90
C PHE A 325 -8.54 0.76 -24.50
N PRO A 326 -8.27 0.98 -23.20
CA PRO A 326 -6.91 1.15 -22.71
C PRO A 326 -6.19 -0.19 -22.64
N VAL A 327 -4.90 -0.17 -22.92
CA VAL A 327 -3.97 -1.28 -22.71
C VAL A 327 -2.76 -0.74 -21.96
N VAL A 328 -2.47 -1.31 -20.79
CA VAL A 328 -1.32 -0.95 -19.97
C VAL A 328 -0.23 -2.02 -20.09
N PHE A 329 1.01 -1.56 -20.30
CA PHE A 329 2.22 -2.35 -20.16
C PHE A 329 3.00 -1.81 -18.97
N GLY A 330 2.90 -2.52 -17.85
CA GLY A 330 3.36 -2.07 -16.55
C GLY A 330 4.52 -2.88 -15.98
N LEU A 331 5.27 -2.22 -15.11
CA LEU A 331 6.16 -2.84 -14.14
C LEU A 331 5.68 -2.44 -12.74
N GLY A 332 5.80 -3.32 -11.78
CA GLY A 332 5.35 -3.06 -10.43
C GLY A 332 5.95 -3.99 -9.40
N GLU A 333 5.40 -3.90 -8.21
CA GLU A 333 5.78 -4.71 -7.07
C GLU A 333 4.53 -5.18 -6.34
N VAL A 334 4.62 -6.39 -5.80
CA VAL A 334 3.67 -6.93 -4.83
C VAL A 334 4.42 -7.30 -3.56
N MET A 335 3.80 -7.04 -2.42
CA MET A 335 4.28 -7.45 -1.12
C MET A 335 3.18 -8.22 -0.37
N TYR A 336 3.62 -9.19 0.42
CA TYR A 336 2.78 -9.83 1.43
C TYR A 336 3.16 -9.24 2.78
N ASN A 337 2.26 -8.48 3.39
CA ASN A 337 2.60 -7.69 4.56
C ASN A 337 1.47 -7.65 5.60
N SER A 338 1.87 -7.46 6.86
CA SER A 338 0.98 -7.27 8.00
C SER A 338 1.15 -5.83 8.51
N LEU A 339 0.07 -5.05 8.45
CA LEU A 339 0.03 -3.71 9.05
C LEU A 339 -0.52 -3.80 10.47
N GLN A 340 0.34 -3.57 11.48
CA GLN A 340 -0.08 -3.56 12.88
C GLN A 340 -0.80 -2.24 13.22
N PRO A 341 -2.13 -2.24 13.48
CA PRO A 341 -2.88 -0.98 13.60
C PRO A 341 -2.48 -0.11 14.80
N LEU A 342 -1.98 -0.73 15.88
CA LEU A 342 -1.66 -0.05 17.13
C LEU A 342 -0.26 0.61 17.14
N THR A 343 0.70 -0.02 16.46
CA THR A 343 2.09 0.45 16.41
C THR A 343 2.41 1.17 15.10
N GLY A 344 1.59 0.95 14.06
CA GLY A 344 1.87 1.40 12.70
C GLY A 344 3.06 0.69 12.05
N LEU A 345 3.55 -0.40 12.66
CA LEU A 345 4.65 -1.19 12.12
C LEU A 345 4.13 -2.05 10.97
N ASN A 346 4.77 -1.91 9.81
CA ASN A 346 4.53 -2.73 8.64
C ASN A 346 5.57 -3.85 8.61
N THR A 347 5.15 -5.09 8.77
CA THR A 347 6.01 -6.27 8.64
C THR A 347 5.83 -6.84 7.24
N ILE A 348 6.89 -6.82 6.43
CA ILE A 348 6.90 -7.38 5.08
C ILE A 348 7.46 -8.80 5.16
N GLU A 349 6.65 -9.79 4.77
CA GLU A 349 7.08 -11.18 4.68
C GLU A 349 7.85 -11.42 3.38
N ASP A 350 7.33 -10.97 2.25
CA ASP A 350 8.04 -11.09 0.97
C ASP A 350 7.63 -9.96 0.02
N GLN A 351 8.53 -9.62 -0.89
CA GLN A 351 8.33 -8.60 -1.91
C GLN A 351 8.92 -9.08 -3.24
N ARG A 352 8.15 -8.88 -4.31
CA ARG A 352 8.49 -9.36 -5.65
C ARG A 352 8.14 -8.33 -6.71
N THR A 353 9.02 -8.18 -7.68
CA THR A 353 8.78 -7.37 -8.88
C THR A 353 7.91 -8.15 -9.87
N ILE A 354 6.96 -7.47 -10.50
CA ILE A 354 6.03 -8.06 -11.46
C ILE A 354 5.95 -7.22 -12.73
N PHE A 355 5.76 -7.88 -13.86
CA PHE A 355 5.32 -7.27 -15.11
C PHE A 355 3.81 -7.42 -15.23
N VAL A 356 3.14 -6.42 -15.78
CA VAL A 356 1.68 -6.40 -15.91
C VAL A 356 1.29 -6.03 -17.32
N PHE A 357 0.43 -6.84 -17.94
CA PHE A 357 -0.33 -6.51 -19.13
C PHE A 357 -1.80 -6.35 -18.72
N GLU A 358 -2.37 -5.16 -18.92
CA GLU A 358 -3.75 -4.90 -18.49
C GLU A 358 -4.58 -4.25 -19.60
N PRO A 359 -5.25 -5.05 -20.45
CA PRO A 359 -6.29 -4.56 -21.34
C PRO A 359 -7.57 -4.21 -20.58
N GLY A 360 -8.34 -3.27 -21.12
CA GLY A 360 -9.67 -2.95 -20.61
C GLY A 360 -10.61 -2.35 -21.62
N ALA A 361 -11.85 -2.15 -21.18
CA ALA A 361 -12.91 -1.50 -21.92
C ALA A 361 -13.74 -0.62 -20.99
N TYR A 362 -13.97 0.62 -21.39
CA TYR A 362 -14.76 1.61 -20.66
C TYR A 362 -15.86 2.16 -21.56
N LEU A 363 -17.06 2.25 -21.00
CA LEU A 363 -18.13 3.11 -21.49
C LEU A 363 -17.95 4.49 -20.86
N GLU A 364 -17.66 5.49 -21.68
CA GLU A 364 -17.45 6.87 -21.25
C GLU A 364 -18.62 7.76 -21.69
N MET A 365 -19.06 8.61 -20.77
CA MET A 365 -20.08 9.62 -21.00
C MET A 365 -19.47 11.02 -20.90
N ASN A 366 -19.74 11.85 -21.92
CA ASN A 366 -19.43 13.28 -21.89
C ASN A 366 -20.40 13.99 -20.93
N LEU A 367 -19.90 14.51 -19.81
CA LEU A 367 -20.72 15.28 -18.85
C LEU A 367 -20.67 16.77 -19.19
N ILE A 368 -19.47 17.33 -19.25
CA ILE A 368 -19.21 18.72 -19.64
C ILE A 368 -17.95 18.75 -20.52
N LYS A 369 -17.67 19.90 -21.15
CA LYS A 369 -16.59 20.06 -22.14
C LYS A 369 -15.22 19.48 -21.72
N TYR A 370 -14.90 19.54 -20.42
CA TYR A 370 -13.61 19.10 -19.87
C TYR A 370 -13.71 17.93 -18.89
N LEU A 371 -14.89 17.28 -18.80
CA LEU A 371 -15.14 16.20 -17.85
C LEU A 371 -15.89 15.05 -18.51
N ARG A 372 -15.36 13.85 -18.37
CA ARG A 372 -16.03 12.59 -18.72
C ARG A 372 -16.07 11.68 -17.51
N VAL A 373 -17.07 10.82 -17.46
CA VAL A 373 -17.15 9.73 -16.48
C VAL A 373 -17.15 8.42 -17.25
N GLY A 374 -16.34 7.48 -16.80
CA GLY A 374 -16.20 6.15 -17.37
C GLY A 374 -16.59 5.07 -16.38
N PHE A 375 -17.30 4.06 -16.86
CA PHE A 375 -17.49 2.79 -16.16
C PHE A 375 -16.96 1.68 -17.05
N GLY A 376 -16.15 0.78 -16.50
CA GLY A 376 -15.49 -0.21 -17.32
C GLY A 376 -14.94 -1.39 -16.55
N ALA A 377 -14.40 -2.33 -17.30
CA ALA A 377 -13.70 -3.48 -16.78
C ALA A 377 -12.30 -3.56 -17.37
N THR A 378 -11.35 -4.05 -16.58
CA THR A 378 -9.99 -4.34 -17.01
C THR A 378 -9.63 -5.76 -16.59
N TYR A 379 -8.75 -6.43 -17.34
CA TYR A 379 -8.23 -7.73 -16.97
C TYR A 379 -6.72 -7.60 -16.75
N ARG A 380 -6.26 -7.85 -15.54
CA ARG A 380 -4.85 -7.83 -15.19
C ARG A 380 -4.25 -9.20 -15.45
N ASP A 381 -3.27 -9.27 -16.34
CA ASP A 381 -2.41 -10.42 -16.59
C ASP A 381 -1.02 -10.07 -16.04
N ALA A 382 -0.61 -10.73 -14.97
CA ALA A 382 0.61 -10.40 -14.25
C ALA A 382 1.59 -11.57 -14.26
N SER A 383 2.87 -11.25 -14.41
CA SER A 383 3.92 -12.25 -14.26
C SER A 383 3.88 -12.85 -12.86
N THR A 384 4.17 -14.14 -12.75
CA THR A 384 4.24 -14.84 -11.46
C THR A 384 5.18 -14.14 -10.48
N ALA A 385 4.63 -13.71 -9.35
CA ALA A 385 5.41 -13.11 -8.28
C ALA A 385 6.25 -14.15 -7.51
N ASN A 386 5.75 -15.38 -7.34
CA ASN A 386 6.38 -16.42 -6.52
C ASN A 386 6.75 -15.88 -5.11
N LEU A 387 5.75 -15.30 -4.43
CA LEU A 387 5.87 -14.89 -3.04
C LEU A 387 6.03 -16.12 -2.17
N LYS A 388 6.95 -16.10 -1.22
CA LYS A 388 7.26 -17.25 -0.36
C LYS A 388 7.45 -16.86 1.10
N TYR A 389 7.12 -17.78 1.99
CA TYR A 389 7.40 -17.63 3.42
C TYR A 389 8.91 -17.66 3.67
N GLN A 390 9.44 -16.67 4.37
CA GLN A 390 10.87 -16.61 4.71
C GLN A 390 11.32 -17.80 5.56
N SER A 391 10.40 -18.35 6.36
CA SER A 391 10.69 -19.45 7.29
C SER A 391 10.73 -20.83 6.62
N THR A 392 9.99 -21.06 5.54
CA THR A 392 9.79 -22.39 4.96
C THR A 392 10.01 -22.48 3.45
N ASP A 393 10.21 -21.36 2.76
CA ASP A 393 10.33 -21.25 1.31
C ASP A 393 9.11 -21.82 0.54
N GLN A 394 7.99 -22.04 1.24
CA GLN A 394 6.73 -22.46 0.63
C GLN A 394 6.06 -21.26 -0.07
N PRO A 395 5.39 -21.48 -1.22
CA PRO A 395 4.69 -20.40 -1.92
C PRO A 395 3.51 -19.89 -1.10
N ILE A 396 3.39 -18.56 -1.01
CA ILE A 396 2.27 -17.83 -0.39
C ILE A 396 1.17 -17.57 -1.42
N LEU A 397 1.56 -17.33 -2.67
CA LEU A 397 0.64 -16.97 -3.74
C LEU A 397 0.84 -17.92 -4.92
N ASP A 398 -0.29 -18.41 -5.44
CA ASP A 398 -0.31 -19.25 -6.63
C ASP A 398 0.27 -18.53 -7.85
N LYS A 399 0.67 -19.33 -8.85
CA LYS A 399 1.35 -18.86 -10.06
C LYS A 399 0.62 -17.70 -10.76
N ASN A 400 -0.71 -17.75 -10.74
CA ASN A 400 -1.62 -16.80 -11.39
C ASN A 400 -2.44 -16.00 -10.37
N GLY A 401 -2.06 -16.00 -9.09
CA GLY A 401 -2.85 -15.35 -8.03
C GLY A 401 -2.90 -13.82 -8.15
N LEU A 402 -2.17 -13.21 -9.09
CA LEU A 402 -2.28 -11.79 -9.42
C LEU A 402 -3.18 -11.51 -10.62
N ASP A 403 -3.57 -12.53 -11.37
CA ASP A 403 -4.45 -12.35 -12.51
C ASP A 403 -5.86 -12.08 -12.01
N GLY A 404 -6.57 -11.15 -12.65
CA GLY A 404 -7.89 -10.80 -12.17
C GLY A 404 -8.64 -9.79 -13.01
N LEU A 405 -9.96 -9.95 -13.04
CA LEU A 405 -10.86 -8.93 -13.55
C LEU A 405 -10.95 -7.79 -12.52
N SER A 406 -10.98 -6.56 -12.99
CA SER A 406 -11.32 -5.38 -12.19
C SER A 406 -12.52 -4.67 -12.78
N ILE A 407 -13.44 -4.22 -11.93
CA ILE A 407 -14.54 -3.33 -12.29
C ILE A 407 -14.22 -1.93 -11.77
N ASN A 408 -14.28 -0.93 -12.65
CA ASN A 408 -13.68 0.37 -12.41
C ASN A 408 -14.65 1.52 -12.71
N ILE A 409 -14.58 2.55 -11.88
CA ILE A 409 -15.17 3.86 -12.12
C ILE A 409 -14.02 4.86 -12.31
N MET A 410 -14.13 5.68 -13.35
CA MET A 410 -13.10 6.62 -13.77
C MET A 410 -13.72 8.00 -14.01
N VAL A 411 -12.98 9.06 -13.67
CA VAL A 411 -13.33 10.43 -14.02
C VAL A 411 -12.19 11.01 -14.84
N LYS A 412 -12.45 11.41 -16.09
CA LYS A 412 -11.44 12.04 -16.96
C LYS A 412 -11.61 13.55 -17.00
N PHE A 413 -10.54 14.27 -16.70
CA PHE A 413 -10.41 15.72 -16.83
C PHE A 413 -9.47 16.05 -17.97
N GLY A 414 -9.89 16.83 -18.95
CA GLY A 414 -8.99 17.10 -20.06
C GLY A 414 -9.55 17.93 -21.20
N ILE A 415 -8.69 18.15 -22.18
CA ILE A 415 -9.05 18.72 -23.47
C ILE A 415 -9.21 17.55 -24.44
N PHE A 416 -10.44 17.33 -24.88
CA PHE A 416 -10.81 16.23 -25.76
C PHE A 416 -10.97 16.66 -27.25
#